data_AF-A0A662C1V1-F1
#
_entry.id   AF-A0A662C1V1-F1
#
_cell.length_a   1.000
_cell.length_b   1.000
_cell.length_c   1.000
_cell.angle_alpha   90.00
_cell.angle_beta   90.00
_cell.angle_gamma   90.00
#
_symmetry.space_group_name_H-M   'P 1'
#
loop_
_entity.id
_entity.type
_entity.pdbx_description
1 polymer ?
#
loop_
_entity_poly.entity_id
_entity_poly.type
_entity_poly.pdbx_seq_one_letter_code
_entity_poly.pdbx_strand_id
1 'polypeptide(L)'
;MRWLFFTVIFIISLTYISRAQNSTRLIIDKKTLIYKFEGFVELNKKQKMYHIEKIEYQTTRCFGTCPQFKIVIDKSKNVTFDAQHHNRKDKNEK
;
A
#
# COMPACT_ATOMS: atom_id res chain seq x y z
N MET A 1 -45.70 10.54 48.32
CA MET A 1 -45.26 10.65 46.90
C MET A 1 -43.84 11.24 46.73
N ARG A 2 -42.90 11.07 47.68
CA ARG A 2 -41.52 11.63 47.56
C ARG A 2 -40.40 10.58 47.60
N TRP A 3 -40.77 9.32 47.89
CA TRP A 3 -39.84 8.17 47.93
C TRP A 3 -39.65 7.48 46.58
N LEU A 4 -40.65 7.49 45.70
CA LEU A 4 -40.58 6.87 44.37
C LEU A 4 -39.60 7.59 43.41
N PHE A 5 -39.29 8.86 43.66
CA PHE A 5 -38.35 9.61 42.82
C PHE A 5 -36.88 9.26 43.12
N PHE A 6 -36.53 8.96 44.37
CA PHE A 6 -35.15 8.65 44.75
C PHE A 6 -34.71 7.26 44.28
N THR A 7 -35.61 6.27 44.23
CA THR A 7 -35.30 4.93 43.74
C THR A 7 -35.08 4.92 42.23
N VAL A 8 -35.88 5.68 41.48
CA VAL A 8 -35.75 5.76 40.01
C VAL A 8 -34.42 6.38 39.60
N ILE A 9 -33.96 7.44 40.27
CA ILE A 9 -32.68 8.09 39.96
C ILE A 9 -31.50 7.13 40.21
N PHE A 10 -31.52 6.37 41.30
CA PHE A 10 -30.43 5.45 41.66
C PHE A 10 -30.27 4.30 40.64
N ILE A 11 -31.38 3.77 40.12
CA ILE A 11 -31.39 2.68 39.11
C ILE A 11 -30.90 3.19 37.75
N ILE A 12 -31.23 4.44 37.38
CA ILE A 12 -30.74 5.06 36.14
C ILE A 12 -29.22 5.27 36.19
N SER A 13 -28.66 5.65 37.35
CA SER A 13 -27.20 5.76 37.50
C SER A 13 -26.46 4.42 37.48
N LEU A 14 -27.03 3.36 38.07
CA LEU A 14 -26.41 2.02 38.05
C LEU A 14 -26.42 1.37 36.67
N THR A 15 -27.41 1.64 35.84
CA THR A 15 -27.47 1.13 34.45
C THR A 15 -26.58 1.90 33.47
N TYR A 16 -26.15 3.12 33.82
CA TYR A 16 -25.24 3.92 33.01
C TYR A 16 -23.79 3.40 33.06
N ILE A 17 -23.36 2.87 34.20
CA ILE A 17 -21.96 2.45 34.44
C ILE A 17 -21.59 1.17 33.68
N SER A 18 -22.56 0.36 33.26
CA SER A 18 -22.32 -0.94 32.60
C SER A 18 -21.99 -0.85 31.10
N ARG A 19 -21.96 0.35 30.49
CA ARG A 19 -21.74 0.55 29.05
C ARG A 19 -20.40 1.20 28.73
N ALA A 20 -19.27 0.54 29.00
CA ALA A 20 -18.01 0.85 28.30
C ALA A 20 -16.90 -0.17 28.57
N GLN A 21 -16.96 -1.36 27.97
CA GLN A 21 -15.74 -2.07 27.59
C GLN A 21 -15.93 -2.75 26.24
N ASN A 22 -15.81 -1.96 25.17
CA ASN A 22 -15.71 -2.47 23.81
C ASN A 22 -14.21 -2.64 23.48
N SER A 23 -13.65 -3.79 23.85
CA SER A 23 -12.26 -4.12 23.56
C SER A 23 -12.12 -4.37 22.06
N THR A 24 -11.60 -3.40 21.32
CA THR A 24 -11.29 -3.54 19.90
C THR A 24 -10.24 -4.62 19.72
N ARG A 25 -10.64 -5.75 19.14
CA ARG A 25 -9.73 -6.83 18.71
C ARG A 25 -8.70 -6.25 17.74
N LEU A 26 -7.42 -6.23 18.12
CA LEU A 26 -6.32 -5.90 17.21
C LEU A 26 -6.19 -7.03 16.19
N ILE A 27 -6.46 -6.73 14.90
CA ILE A 27 -6.21 -7.67 13.81
C ILE A 27 -4.72 -7.56 13.44
N ILE A 28 -3.96 -8.61 13.77
CA ILE A 28 -2.55 -8.71 13.38
C ILE A 28 -2.49 -9.27 11.95
N ASP A 29 -2.18 -8.41 10.99
CA ASP A 29 -1.94 -8.82 9.60
C ASP A 29 -0.46 -9.21 9.45
N LYS A 30 -0.19 -10.50 9.22
CA LYS A 30 1.16 -11.03 9.00
C LYS A 30 1.39 -11.18 7.49
N LYS A 31 2.26 -10.32 6.92
CA LYS A 31 2.74 -10.47 5.54
C LYS A 31 4.12 -11.13 5.53
N THR A 32 4.25 -12.27 4.87
CA THR A 32 5.55 -12.91 4.62
C THR A 32 6.18 -12.26 3.38
N LEU A 33 7.34 -11.63 3.55
CA LEU A 33 8.12 -11.09 2.44
C LEU A 33 8.98 -12.20 1.85
N ILE A 34 8.77 -12.54 0.58
CA ILE A 34 9.57 -13.53 -0.15
C ILE A 34 10.69 -12.79 -0.86
N TYR A 35 11.94 -13.08 -0.48
CA TYR A 35 13.16 -12.55 -1.07
C TYR A 35 13.30 -13.04 -2.53
N LYS A 36 13.32 -12.11 -3.50
CA LYS A 36 13.34 -12.44 -4.94
C LYS A 36 14.47 -11.80 -5.72
N PHE A 37 15.17 -10.81 -5.16
CA PHE A 37 16.24 -10.07 -5.82
C PHE A 37 17.37 -9.94 -4.82
N GLU A 38 18.62 -10.09 -5.26
CA GLU A 38 19.81 -10.10 -4.41
C GLU A 38 20.04 -8.75 -3.69
N GLY A 39 19.22 -8.46 -2.67
CA GLY A 39 19.26 -7.24 -1.88
C GLY A 39 18.03 -7.12 -0.96
N PHE A 40 18.24 -6.70 0.29
CA PHE A 40 17.13 -6.37 1.19
C PHE A 40 16.64 -4.95 0.88
N VAL A 41 15.33 -4.79 0.69
CA VAL A 41 14.71 -3.46 0.72
C VAL A 41 14.47 -3.12 2.18
N GLU A 42 15.44 -2.43 2.80
CA GLU A 42 15.33 -1.99 4.18
C GLU A 42 14.45 -0.74 4.30
N LEU A 43 13.65 -0.68 5.36
CA LEU A 43 12.84 0.49 5.68
C LEU A 43 13.77 1.66 6.08
N ASN A 44 13.92 2.63 5.19
CA ASN A 44 14.61 3.87 5.52
C ASN A 44 13.70 4.79 6.35
N LYS A 45 13.90 4.85 7.67
CA LYS A 45 13.17 5.73 8.61
C LYS A 45 13.47 7.22 8.40
N LYS A 46 14.56 7.57 7.71
CA LYS A 46 14.96 8.95 7.41
C LYS A 46 14.96 9.15 5.90
N GLN A 47 13.75 9.20 5.32
CA GLN A 47 13.60 9.47 3.90
C GLN A 47 14.07 10.88 3.59
N LYS A 48 15.18 11.00 2.87
CA LYS A 48 15.61 12.28 2.32
C LYS A 48 14.63 12.65 1.19
N MET A 49 14.10 13.86 1.26
CA MET A 49 13.22 14.40 0.20
C MET A 49 14.08 14.71 -1.03
N TYR A 50 13.92 13.93 -2.09
CA TYR A 50 14.57 14.16 -3.37
C TYR A 50 13.56 14.74 -4.36
N HIS A 51 13.96 15.80 -5.08
CA HIS A 51 13.24 16.23 -6.28
C HIS A 51 13.69 15.35 -7.45
N ILE A 52 12.93 14.27 -7.69
CA ILE A 52 13.23 13.34 -8.78
C ILE A 52 12.64 13.94 -10.07
N GLU A 53 13.51 14.30 -11.01
CA GLU A 53 13.09 14.85 -12.30
C GLU A 53 12.67 13.77 -13.29
N LYS A 54 13.38 12.63 -13.27
CA LYS A 54 13.22 11.56 -14.24
C LYS A 54 13.81 10.25 -13.72
N ILE A 55 13.15 9.14 -14.05
CA ILE A 55 13.69 7.77 -13.89
C ILE A 55 13.80 7.19 -15.30
N GLU A 56 15.00 6.75 -15.68
CA GLU A 56 15.25 6.08 -16.95
C GLU A 56 15.75 4.67 -16.69
N TYR A 57 15.10 3.70 -17.33
CA TYR A 57 15.54 2.32 -17.33
C TYR A 57 15.58 1.81 -18.78
N GLN A 58 16.68 1.17 -19.15
CA GLN A 58 16.87 0.64 -20.48
C GLN A 58 17.55 -0.73 -20.38
N THR A 59 17.01 -1.71 -21.09
CA THR A 59 17.67 -3.01 -21.20
C THR A 59 18.79 -2.96 -22.23
N THR A 60 19.88 -3.68 -21.96
CA THR A 60 20.98 -3.88 -22.89
C THR A 60 20.74 -5.12 -23.75
N ARG A 61 21.46 -5.21 -24.86
CA ARG A 61 21.45 -6.42 -25.69
C ARG A 61 22.15 -7.57 -24.97
N CYS A 62 21.67 -8.79 -25.16
CA CYS A 62 22.29 -10.03 -24.70
C CYS A 62 22.52 -10.95 -25.92
N PHE A 63 23.34 -12.00 -25.77
CA PHE A 63 23.38 -13.06 -26.77
C PHE A 63 22.08 -13.88 -26.72
N GLY A 64 21.25 -13.75 -27.75
CA GLY A 64 19.96 -14.44 -27.87
C GLY A 64 18.77 -13.48 -28.01
N THR A 65 17.55 -14.00 -27.82
CA THR A 65 16.30 -13.23 -27.90
C THR A 65 15.99 -12.58 -26.55
N CYS A 66 16.67 -11.48 -26.23
CA CYS A 66 16.34 -10.67 -25.07
C CYS A 66 15.34 -9.55 -25.42
N PRO A 67 14.37 -9.25 -24.52
CA PRO A 67 13.50 -8.10 -24.68
C PRO A 67 14.32 -6.81 -24.61
N GLN A 68 14.24 -6.00 -25.66
CA GLN A 68 14.85 -4.67 -25.70
C GLN A 68 13.76 -3.65 -25.48
N PHE A 69 13.84 -2.89 -24.39
CA PHE A 69 12.88 -1.84 -24.09
C PHE A 69 13.49 -0.71 -23.26
N LYS A 70 12.84 0.44 -23.32
CA LYS A 70 13.12 1.63 -22.53
C LYS A 70 11.86 2.07 -21.79
N ILE A 71 12.01 2.32 -20.50
CA ILE A 71 10.99 2.90 -19.62
C ILE A 71 11.49 4.28 -19.18
N VAL A 72 10.64 5.28 -19.33
CA VAL A 72 10.89 6.63 -18.83
C VAL A 72 9.72 7.05 -17.96
N ILE A 73 10.00 7.48 -16.74
CA ILE A 73 9.02 8.08 -15.82
C ILE A 73 9.47 9.50 -15.54
N ASP A 74 8.64 10.49 -15.85
CA ASP A 74 8.96 11.90 -15.58
C ASP A 74 8.51 12.34 -14.17
N LYS A 75 8.88 13.56 -13.78
CA LYS A 75 8.46 14.20 -12.52
C LYS A 75 6.93 14.29 -12.35
N SER A 76 6.20 14.32 -13.46
CA SER A 76 4.74 14.38 -13.50
C SER A 76 4.11 13.00 -13.39
N LYS A 77 4.93 11.95 -13.24
CA LYS A 77 4.55 10.54 -13.20
C LYS A 77 3.96 10.02 -14.52
N ASN A 78 4.21 10.72 -15.64
CA ASN A 78 3.91 10.18 -16.96
C ASN A 78 4.91 9.09 -17.29
N VAL A 79 4.42 8.00 -17.88
CA VAL A 79 5.21 6.82 -18.22
C VAL A 79 5.26 6.65 -19.73
N THR A 80 6.47 6.59 -20.29
CA THR A 80 6.68 6.17 -21.68
C THR A 80 7.33 4.79 -21.68
N PHE A 81 6.74 3.87 -22.41
CA PHE A 81 7.27 2.52 -22.64
C PHE A 81 7.55 2.34 -24.12
N ASP A 82 8.83 2.24 -24.47
CA ASP A 82 9.30 1.95 -25.83
C ASP A 82 9.84 0.52 -25.85
N ALA A 83 9.06 -0.41 -26.40
CA ALA A 83 9.48 -1.79 -26.60
C ALA A 83 10.05 -1.96 -28.02
N GLN A 84 11.37 -2.03 -28.09
CA GLN A 84 12.17 -2.07 -29.31
C GLN A 84 12.25 -3.50 -29.89
N HIS A 85 12.19 -4.52 -29.03
CA HIS A 85 12.15 -5.93 -29.44
C HIS A 85 11.26 -6.74 -28.49
N HIS A 86 10.42 -7.62 -29.05
CA HIS A 86 9.35 -8.38 -28.38
C HIS A 86 8.05 -7.63 -28.04
N ASN A 87 7.59 -6.70 -28.89
CA ASN A 87 6.20 -6.22 -28.78
C ASN A 87 5.23 -7.40 -28.86
N ARG A 88 4.45 -7.63 -27.79
CA ARG A 88 3.20 -8.39 -27.92
C ARG A 88 2.37 -7.58 -28.90
N LYS A 89 2.23 -8.06 -30.14
CA LYS A 89 1.11 -7.63 -30.97
C LYS A 89 -0.10 -8.11 -30.19
N ASP A 90 -0.85 -7.21 -29.59
CA ASP A 90 -2.18 -7.56 -29.13
C ASP A 90 -2.88 -8.14 -30.36
N LYS A 91 -3.16 -9.45 -30.31
CA LYS A 91 -4.00 -10.10 -31.30
C LYS A 91 -5.42 -9.62 -31.06
N ASN A 92 -5.71 -8.39 -31.46
CA ASN A 92 -7.06 -7.84 -31.59
C ASN A 92 -7.02 -6.74 -32.65
N GLU A 93 -6.88 -7.13 -33.92
CA GLU A 93 -7.49 -6.38 -35.04
C GLU A 93 -7.42 -7.18 -36.35
N LYS A 94 -8.28 -8.21 -36.44
CA LYS A 94 -9.38 -8.35 -37.41
C LYS A 94 -10.04 -9.71 -37.24
#